data_AF-A0A2V6GTD1-F1
#
_entry.id   AF-A0A2V6GTD1-F1
#
_cell.length_a   1.000
_cell.length_b   1.000
_cell.length_c   1.000
_cell.angle_alpha   90.00
_cell.angle_beta   90.00
_cell.angle_gamma   90.00
#
_symmetry.space_group_name_H-M   'P 1'
#
loop_
_entity.id
_entity.type
_entity.pdbx_description
1 polymer ?
#
loop_
_entity_poly.entity_id
_entity_poly.type
_entity_poly.pdbx_seq_one_letter_code
_entity_poly.pdbx_strand_id
1 'polypeptide(L)' 'EKLAAAREQILQNRKMVELDCHTELPIAIDDLRIRPDYAALIAQLEKCEFKSLLQEVKDEAARVGGSTQQEMKL' A
#
# COMPACT_ATOMS: atom_id res chain seq x y z
N GLU A 1 -34.92 -26.70 -6.03
CA GLU A 1 -35.31 -26.07 -7.31
C GLU A 1 -34.42 -24.90 -7.74
N LYS A 2 -34.23 -23.83 -6.95
CA LYS A 2 -33.41 -22.66 -7.35
C LYS A 2 -31.94 -22.97 -7.71
N LEU A 3 -31.29 -23.87 -6.99
CA LEU A 3 -29.89 -24.28 -7.25
C LEU A 3 -29.73 -25.09 -8.54
N ALA A 4 -30.71 -25.90 -8.90
CA ALA A 4 -30.69 -26.69 -10.14
C ALA A 4 -30.92 -25.77 -11.35
N ALA A 5 -31.84 -24.81 -11.23
CA ALA A 5 -32.14 -23.83 -12.28
C ALA A 5 -31.00 -22.81 -12.51
N ALA A 6 -30.25 -22.45 -11.47
CA ALA A 6 -29.14 -21.49 -11.57
C ALA A 6 -27.76 -22.15 -11.74
N ARG A 7 -27.69 -23.47 -11.99
CA ARG A 7 -26.43 -24.23 -11.99
C ARG A 7 -25.38 -23.69 -12.96
N GLU A 8 -25.77 -23.37 -14.19
CA GLU A 8 -24.86 -22.78 -15.18
C GLU A 8 -24.37 -21.41 -14.76
N GLN A 9 -25.28 -20.56 -14.27
CA GLN A 9 -24.94 -19.22 -13.77
C GLN A 9 -23.97 -19.28 -12.59
N ILE A 10 -24.14 -20.24 -11.67
CA ILE A 10 -23.24 -20.45 -10.53
C ILE A 10 -21.84 -20.85 -11.01
N LEU A 11 -21.73 -21.73 -12.02
CA LEU A 11 -20.45 -22.13 -12.59
C LEU A 11 -19.74 -20.96 -13.30
N GLN A 12 -20.49 -20.16 -14.04
CA GLN A 12 -19.96 -18.96 -14.69
C GLN A 12 -19.50 -17.92 -13.65
N ASN A 13 -20.33 -17.64 -12.65
CA ASN A 13 -20.00 -16.70 -11.57
C ASN A 13 -18.77 -17.17 -10.78
N ARG A 14 -18.64 -18.47 -10.54
CA ARG A 14 -17.47 -19.03 -9.86
C ARG A 14 -16.18 -18.74 -10.63
N LYS A 15 -16.19 -18.84 -11.95
CA LYS A 15 -15.03 -18.49 -12.79
C LYS A 15 -14.73 -16.99 -12.78
N MET A 16 -15.76 -16.14 -12.66
CA MET A 16 -15.57 -14.68 -12.59
C MET A 16 -15.03 -14.19 -11.25
N VAL A 17 -15.31 -14.92 -10.16
CA VAL A 17 -14.88 -14.57 -8.80
C VAL A 17 -13.60 -15.31 -8.39
N GLU A 18 -13.17 -16.28 -9.19
CA GLU A 18 -11.93 -17.01 -8.96
C GLU A 18 -10.74 -16.05 -9.02
N LEU A 19 -9.98 -15.99 -7.92
CA LEU A 19 -8.73 -15.24 -7.81
C LEU A 19 -7.58 -16.23 -7.95
N ASP A 20 -6.67 -15.95 -8.88
CA ASP A 20 -5.44 -16.74 -9.02
C ASP A 20 -4.40 -16.33 -7.97
N CYS A 21 -4.34 -17.10 -6.88
CA CYS A 21 -3.37 -16.94 -5.80
C CYS A 21 -1.94 -17.38 -6.17
N HIS A 22 -1.73 -17.95 -7.36
CA HIS A 22 -0.43 -18.40 -7.85
C HIS A 22 0.13 -17.50 -8.95
N THR A 23 -0.49 -16.33 -9.16
CA THR A 23 0.04 -15.29 -10.04
C THR A 23 1.47 -14.94 -9.61
N GLU A 24 2.45 -15.19 -10.47
CA GLU A 24 3.84 -14.84 -10.20
C GLU A 24 3.99 -13.32 -10.12
N LEU A 25 4.43 -12.82 -8.97
CA LEU A 25 4.73 -11.40 -8.78
C LEU A 25 6.19 -11.12 -9.16
N PRO A 26 6.49 -9.99 -9.84
CA PRO A 26 7.86 -9.63 -10.19
C PRO A 26 8.72 -9.29 -8.96
N ILE A 27 8.09 -9.07 -7.81
CA ILE A 27 8.71 -8.70 -6.54
C ILE A 27 7.99 -9.49 -5.44
N ALA A 28 8.74 -10.03 -4.48
CA ALA A 28 8.18 -10.73 -3.35
C ALA A 28 7.37 -9.77 -2.46
N ILE A 29 6.31 -10.27 -1.83
CA ILE A 29 5.49 -9.47 -0.92
C ILE A 29 6.35 -8.89 0.22
N ASP A 30 7.33 -9.64 0.72
CA ASP A 30 8.23 -9.22 1.80
C ASP A 30 9.15 -8.03 1.41
N ASP A 31 9.36 -7.83 0.11
CA ASP A 31 10.17 -6.75 -0.45
C ASP A 31 9.35 -5.48 -0.69
N LEU A 32 8.01 -5.53 -0.59
CA LEU A 32 7.10 -4.37 -0.67
C LEU A 32 7.13 -3.53 0.63
N ARG A 33 8.34 -3.16 1.06
CA ARG A 33 8.53 -2.28 2.22
C ARG A 33 8.36 -0.83 1.82
N ILE A 34 7.51 -0.12 2.55
CA ILE A 34 7.38 1.33 2.40
C ILE A 34 8.66 1.97 2.92
N ARG A 35 9.45 2.55 2.02
CA ARG A 35 10.65 3.34 2.33
C ARG A 35 10.45 4.73 1.75
N PRO A 36 9.76 5.62 2.47
CA PRO A 36 9.43 6.94 1.96
C PRO A 36 10.70 7.81 1.88
N ASP A 37 10.92 8.43 0.72
CA ASP A 37 11.89 9.52 0.58
C ASP A 37 11.22 10.83 0.97
N TYR A 38 11.20 11.09 2.28
CA TYR A 38 10.58 12.30 2.82
C TYR A 38 11.22 13.58 2.29
N ALA A 39 12.53 13.58 1.98
CA ALA A 39 13.21 14.76 1.46
C ALA A 39 12.70 15.12 0.06
N ALA A 40 12.60 14.14 -0.84
CA ALA A 40 12.04 14.33 -2.17
C ALA A 40 10.55 14.70 -2.10
N LEU A 41 9.78 14.04 -1.23
CA LEU A 41 8.35 14.27 -1.06
C LEU A 41 8.05 15.69 -0.56
N ILE A 42 8.76 16.17 0.47
CA ILE A 42 8.63 17.53 1.01
C ILE A 42 8.93 18.57 -0.08
N ALA A 43 9.99 18.37 -0.88
CA ALA A 43 10.37 19.29 -1.94
C ALA A 43 9.31 19.39 -3.07
N GLN A 44 8.59 18.30 -3.36
CA GLN A 44 7.48 18.33 -4.32
C GLN A 44 6.24 19.00 -3.72
N LEU A 45 5.91 18.70 -2.46
CA LEU A 45 4.77 19.29 -1.76
C LEU A 45 4.90 20.80 -1.58
N GLU A 46 6.12 21.31 -1.36
CA GLU A 46 6.40 22.75 -1.32
C GLU A 46 6.08 23.45 -2.65
N LYS A 47 6.35 22.79 -3.79
CA LYS A 47 6.02 23.35 -5.12
C LYS A 47 4.53 23.33 -5.42
N CYS A 48 3.79 22.39 -4.84
CA CYS A 48 2.36 22.23 -5.05
C CYS A 48 1.49 23.06 -4.08
N GLU A 49 2.10 23.85 -3.18
CA GLU A 49 1.44 24.70 -2.18
C GLU A 49 0.41 23.98 -1.27
N PHE A 50 0.54 22.67 -1.07
CA PHE A 50 -0.31 21.90 -0.14
C PHE A 50 0.11 22.10 1.32
N LYS A 51 -0.20 23.26 1.90
CA LYS A 51 0.31 23.70 3.21
C LYS A 51 -0.01 22.74 4.38
N SER A 52 -1.22 22.18 4.45
CA SER A 52 -1.60 21.22 5.51
C SER A 52 -0.84 19.90 5.35
N LEU A 53 -0.91 19.33 4.14
CA LEU A 53 -0.26 18.05 3.84
C LEU A 53 1.27 18.13 3.99
N LEU A 54 1.87 19.26 3.63
CA LEU A 54 3.29 19.50 3.83
C LEU A 54 3.67 19.45 5.31
N GLN A 55 2.86 20.05 6.18
CA GLN A 55 3.10 20.02 7.62
C GLN A 55 2.97 18.60 8.17
N GLU A 56 1.91 17.88 7.77
CA GLU A 56 1.69 16.49 8.16
C GLU A 56 2.86 15.57 7.77
N VAL A 57 3.39 15.73 6.55
CA VAL A 57 4.54 14.96 6.07
C VAL A 57 5.84 15.34 6.79
N LYS A 58 6.05 16.62 7.12
CA LYS A 58 7.20 17.07 7.91
C LYS A 58 7.16 16.48 9.33
N ASP A 59 6.00 16.47 9.95
CA ASP A 59 5.80 15.91 11.30
C ASP A 59 6.02 14.39 11.31
N GLU A 60 5.55 13.70 10.26
CA GLU A 60 5.79 12.26 10.09
C GLU A 60 7.28 11.94 9.89
N ALA A 61 7.97 12.69 9.02
CA ALA A 61 9.40 12.52 8.79
C ALA A 61 10.22 12.69 10.08
N ALA A 62 9.87 13.67 10.92
CA ALA A 62 10.52 13.89 12.22
C ALA A 62 10.30 12.72 13.19
N ARG A 63 9.08 12.16 13.22
CA ARG A 63 8.73 11.01 14.08
C ARG A 63 9.49 9.73 13.68
N VAL A 64 9.57 9.45 12.38
CA VAL A 64 10.25 8.24 11.85
C VAL A 64 11.78 8.37 11.95
N GLY A 65 12.33 9.58 11.76
CA GLY A 65 13.76 9.84 11.99
C GLY A 65 14.17 9.70 13.47
N GLY A 66 13.28 10.08 14.39
CA GLY A 66 13.52 9.97 15.84
C GLY A 66 13.51 8.53 16.37
N SER A 67 12.65 7.65 15.84
CA SER A 67 12.61 6.24 16.22
C SER A 67 13.88 5.49 15.79
N THR A 68 14.42 5.81 14.61
CA THR A 68 15.66 5.19 14.10
C THR A 68 16.88 5.54 14.96
N GLN A 69 16.91 6.73 15.58
CA GLN A 69 18.00 7.14 16.50
C GLN A 69 17.92 6.49 17.88
N GLN A 70 16.76 5.99 18.31
CA GLN A 70 16.61 5.29 19.59
C GLN A 70 17.10 3.84 19.53
N GLU A 71 16.93 3.15 18.41
CA GLU A 71 17.44 1.77 18.22
C GLU A 71 18.97 1.71 18.18
N MET A 72 19.65 2.80 17.83
CA MET A 72 21.12 2.89 17.79
C MET A 72 21.76 3.24 19.14
N LYS A 73 20.96 3.39 20.21
CA LYS A 73 21.42 3.74 21.58
C LYS A 73 21.23 2.60 22.62
N LEU A 74 20.88 1.40 22.18
CA LEU A 74 20.83 0.18 23.00
C LEU A 74 22.02 -0.72 22.69
#